data_AF-X1B4X8-F1
#
_entry.id   AF-X1B4X8-F1
#
_cell.length_a   1.000
_cell.length_b   1.000
_cell.length_c   1.000
_cell.angle_alpha   90.00
_cell.angle_beta   90.00
_cell.angle_gamma   90.00
#
_symmetry.space_group_name_H-M   'P 1'
#
loop_
_entity.id
_entity.type
_entity.pdbx_description
1 polymer ?
#
loop_
_entity_poly.entity_id
_entity_poly.type
_entity_poly.pdbx_seq_one_letter_code
_entity_poly.pdbx_strand_id
1 'polypeptide(L)'
;MDIISLLIPILGIIGLISAIGLFMNVKRQSPGNEKMQELSNAIQDGAMAFLKSEYKVLIVFVIIISLLLFGASFIPQSGMSWQLAIAFIVGALFSAVAGNIGMRTATMANTRTAEGAKKSLSKGLTIAFSSGAVMGLVVVGLGVLGVFTLYIAFNDPDVLFGFGFGASSIALFARVGGGIYTKSADVGADLVGKVEAGIPEDDPRNPAVIA
;
A
#
# COMPACT_ATOMS: atom_id res chain seq x y z
N MET A 1 8.95 31.91 4.92
CA MET A 1 8.18 30.72 5.35
C MET A 1 7.63 31.02 6.72
N ASP A 2 6.31 31.00 6.86
CA ASP A 2 5.67 31.17 8.16
C ASP A 2 5.95 29.93 9.04
N ILE A 3 5.92 30.11 10.35
CA ILE A 3 6.10 29.01 11.33
C ILE A 3 5.15 27.84 11.02
N ILE A 4 3.93 28.17 10.58
CA ILE A 4 2.90 27.20 10.17
C ILE A 4 3.37 26.35 8.98
N SER A 5 4.04 26.93 7.99
CA SER A 5 4.57 26.19 6.84
C SER A 5 5.69 25.23 7.22
N LEU A 6 6.49 25.56 8.24
CA LEU A 6 7.57 24.67 8.70
C LEU A 6 7.03 23.47 9.51
N LEU A 7 5.87 23.61 10.16
CA LEU A 7 5.23 22.52 10.92
C LEU A 7 4.74 21.38 10.04
N ILE A 8 4.30 21.66 8.82
CA ILE A 8 3.71 20.67 7.89
C ILE A 8 4.67 19.48 7.62
N PRO A 9 5.90 19.70 7.12
CA PRO A 9 6.82 18.59 6.87
C PRO A 9 7.27 17.91 8.17
N ILE A 10 7.37 18.65 9.28
CA ILE A 10 7.74 18.09 10.59
C ILE A 10 6.68 17.07 11.05
N LEU A 11 5.40 17.39 10.94
CA LEU A 11 4.31 16.46 11.28
C LEU A 11 4.31 15.23 10.37
N GLY A 12 4.58 15.40 9.08
CA GLY A 12 4.75 14.29 8.13
C GLY A 12 5.89 13.35 8.55
N ILE A 13 7.05 13.91 8.90
CA ILE A 13 8.22 13.16 9.39
C ILE A 13 7.89 12.44 10.70
N ILE A 14 7.25 13.10 11.66
CA ILE A 14 6.83 12.49 12.93
C ILE A 14 5.89 11.31 12.66
N GLY A 15 4.96 11.45 11.71
CA GLY A 15 4.10 10.35 11.26
C GLY A 15 4.89 9.15 10.76
N LEU A 16 5.88 9.36 9.88
CA LEU A 16 6.74 8.29 9.36
C LEU A 16 7.61 7.64 10.45
N ILE A 17 8.18 8.44 11.35
CA ILE A 17 8.94 7.93 12.50
C ILE A 17 8.04 7.08 13.40
N SER A 18 6.81 7.52 13.64
CA SER A 18 5.83 6.79 14.44
C SER A 18 5.45 5.47 13.75
N ALA A 19 5.30 5.47 12.42
CA ALA A 19 5.08 4.26 11.63
C ALA A 19 6.24 3.27 11.80
N ILE A 20 7.49 3.73 11.74
CA ILE A 20 8.68 2.90 11.97
C ILE A 20 8.66 2.33 13.40
N GLY A 21 8.32 3.14 14.41
CA GLY A 21 8.20 2.69 15.79
C GLY A 21 7.17 1.56 15.96
N LEU A 22 5.98 1.73 15.39
CA LEU A 22 4.93 0.71 15.39
C LEU A 22 5.35 -0.55 14.63
N PHE A 23 5.96 -0.38 13.45
CA PHE A 23 6.48 -1.50 12.67
C PHE A 23 7.50 -2.32 13.46
N MET A 24 8.45 -1.66 14.12
CA MET A 24 9.44 -2.31 14.97
C MET A 24 8.80 -3.04 16.16
N ASN A 25 7.78 -2.44 16.77
CA ASN A 25 7.03 -3.07 17.87
C ASN A 25 6.27 -4.32 17.42
N VAL A 26 5.65 -4.29 16.23
CA VAL A 26 5.01 -5.47 15.61
C VAL A 26 6.07 -6.51 15.27
N LYS A 27 7.16 -6.13 14.61
CA LYS A 27 8.24 -7.05 14.19
C LYS A 27 8.84 -7.83 15.36
N ARG A 28 8.97 -7.20 16.53
CA ARG A 28 9.45 -7.81 17.79
C ARG A 28 8.52 -8.85 18.39
N GLN A 29 7.25 -8.92 17.97
CA GLN A 29 6.34 -9.96 18.45
C GLN A 29 6.75 -11.33 17.89
N SER A 30 6.46 -12.39 18.66
CA SER A 30 6.73 -13.77 18.24
C SER A 30 6.00 -14.08 16.93
N PRO A 31 6.69 -14.63 15.92
CA PRO A 31 6.07 -15.06 14.67
C PRO A 31 5.29 -16.39 14.80
N GLY A 32 5.27 -17.00 15.99
CA GLY A 32 4.61 -18.28 16.24
C GLY A 32 5.51 -19.49 15.98
N ASN A 33 4.90 -20.66 15.81
CA ASN A 33 5.61 -21.91 15.55
C ASN A 33 6.09 -22.03 14.09
N GLU A 34 6.86 -23.07 13.78
CA GLU A 34 7.40 -23.31 12.43
C GLU A 34 6.30 -23.39 11.37
N LYS A 35 5.18 -24.07 11.67
CA LYS A 35 4.10 -24.23 10.70
C LYS A 35 3.42 -22.90 10.36
N MET A 36 3.22 -22.03 11.35
CA MET A 36 2.72 -20.68 11.13
C MET A 36 3.66 -19.88 10.24
N GLN A 37 4.97 -19.94 10.52
CA GLN A 37 5.97 -19.22 9.73
C GLN A 37 6.03 -19.72 8.28
N GLU A 38 5.95 -21.03 8.05
CA GLU A 38 5.86 -21.64 6.72
C GLU A 38 4.68 -21.06 5.92
N LEU A 39 3.49 -21.03 6.52
CA LEU A 39 2.29 -20.47 5.89
C LEU A 39 2.41 -18.96 5.66
N SER A 40 2.97 -18.22 6.64
CA SER A 40 3.26 -16.78 6.50
C SER A 40 4.11 -16.50 5.27
N ASN A 41 5.15 -17.31 5.07
CA ASN A 41 6.10 -17.14 3.99
C ASN A 41 5.45 -17.46 2.65
N ALA A 42 4.63 -18.50 2.56
CA ALA A 42 3.87 -18.81 1.35
C ALA A 42 2.94 -17.65 0.94
N ILE A 43 2.21 -17.07 1.91
CA ILE A 43 1.35 -15.90 1.68
C ILE A 43 2.21 -14.69 1.25
N GLN A 44 3.32 -14.44 1.94
CA GLN A 44 4.20 -13.32 1.63
C GLN A 44 4.81 -13.44 0.23
N ASP A 45 5.25 -14.62 -0.17
CA ASP A 45 5.84 -14.88 -1.48
C ASP A 45 4.81 -14.68 -2.59
N GLY A 46 3.59 -15.22 -2.42
CA GLY A 46 2.48 -15.00 -3.34
C GLY A 46 2.12 -13.52 -3.49
N ALA A 47 1.97 -12.81 -2.36
CA ALA A 47 1.65 -11.40 -2.33
C ALA A 47 2.75 -10.53 -3.00
N MET A 48 4.02 -10.83 -2.77
CA MET A 48 5.14 -10.13 -3.42
C MET A 48 5.24 -10.45 -4.91
N ALA A 49 4.93 -11.68 -5.32
CA ALA A 49 4.88 -12.07 -6.73
C ALA A 49 3.74 -11.34 -7.48
N PHE A 50 2.56 -11.23 -6.85
CA PHE A 50 1.44 -10.45 -7.36
C PHE A 50 1.82 -8.97 -7.51
N LEU A 51 2.32 -8.32 -6.44
CA LEU A 51 2.73 -6.91 -6.51
C LEU A 51 3.77 -6.64 -7.57
N LYS A 52 4.77 -7.52 -7.71
CA LYS A 52 5.80 -7.37 -8.74
C LYS A 52 5.20 -7.42 -10.14
N SER A 53 4.23 -8.30 -10.37
CA SER A 53 3.55 -8.44 -11.65
C SER A 53 2.66 -7.23 -11.94
N GLU A 54 1.90 -6.77 -10.94
CA GLU A 54 1.07 -5.57 -11.04
C GLU A 54 1.92 -4.32 -11.33
N TYR A 55 3.01 -4.13 -10.60
CA TYR A 55 3.89 -2.96 -10.75
C TYR A 55 4.60 -2.94 -12.10
N LYS A 56 4.89 -4.11 -12.68
CA LYS A 56 5.47 -4.21 -14.04
C LYS A 56 4.50 -3.69 -15.11
N VAL A 57 3.20 -3.84 -14.91
CA VAL A 57 2.19 -3.24 -15.81
C VAL A 57 2.04 -1.75 -15.51
N LEU A 58 2.00 -1.38 -14.22
CA LEU A 58 1.80 0.01 -13.81
C LEU A 58 2.93 0.93 -14.22
N ILE A 59 4.18 0.48 -14.24
CA ILE A 59 5.30 1.31 -14.68
C ILE A 59 5.14 1.74 -16.16
N VAL A 60 4.63 0.85 -17.01
CA VAL A 60 4.35 1.16 -18.42
C VAL A 60 3.24 2.20 -18.52
N PHE A 61 2.17 2.02 -17.75
CA PHE A 61 1.08 2.99 -17.68
C PHE A 61 1.58 4.37 -17.20
N VAL A 62 2.36 4.42 -16.12
CA VAL A 62 2.91 5.67 -15.59
C VAL A 62 3.78 6.37 -16.65
N ILE A 63 4.67 5.65 -17.32
CA ILE A 63 5.51 6.23 -18.38
C ILE A 63 4.65 6.83 -19.50
N ILE A 64 3.64 6.11 -19.98
CA ILE A 64 2.76 6.59 -21.06
C ILE A 64 2.03 7.86 -20.63
N ILE A 65 1.40 7.86 -19.46
CA ILE A 65 0.66 9.03 -18.97
C ILE A 65 1.60 10.21 -18.71
N SER A 66 2.78 9.98 -18.16
CA SER A 66 3.79 11.03 -17.97
C SER A 66 4.22 11.66 -19.29
N LEU A 67 4.45 10.87 -20.34
CA LEU A 67 4.78 11.39 -21.66
C LEU A 67 3.62 12.16 -22.29
N LEU A 68 2.38 11.71 -22.09
CA LEU A 68 1.18 12.43 -22.55
C LEU A 68 1.01 13.77 -21.84
N LEU A 69 1.16 13.81 -20.51
CA LEU A 69 1.10 15.04 -19.73
C LEU A 69 2.23 16.01 -20.13
N PHE A 70 3.44 15.48 -20.34
CA PHE A 70 4.57 16.28 -20.80
C PHE A 70 4.32 16.83 -22.22
N GLY A 71 3.85 15.99 -23.16
CA GLY A 71 3.50 16.41 -24.51
C GLY A 71 2.38 17.46 -24.55
N ALA A 72 1.34 17.28 -23.71
CA ALA A 72 0.23 18.22 -23.59
C ALA A 72 0.67 19.60 -23.07
N SER A 73 1.78 19.67 -22.32
CA SER A 73 2.35 20.93 -21.84
C SER A 73 2.89 21.83 -22.97
N PHE A 74 3.18 21.27 -24.15
CA PHE A 74 3.63 22.03 -25.32
C PHE A 74 2.49 22.48 -26.24
N ILE A 75 1.25 22.05 -25.97
CA ILE A 75 0.09 22.45 -26.78
C ILE A 75 -0.28 23.90 -26.42
N PRO A 76 -0.29 24.83 -27.39
CA PRO A 76 -0.72 26.20 -27.13
C PRO A 76 -2.14 26.22 -26.56
N GLN A 77 -2.39 27.04 -25.53
CA GLN A 77 -3.68 27.19 -24.83
C GLN A 77 -4.10 26.02 -23.92
N SER A 78 -3.26 25.01 -23.68
CA SER A 78 -3.61 23.90 -22.78
C SER A 78 -3.69 24.30 -21.30
N GLY A 79 -2.99 25.37 -20.90
CA GLY A 79 -2.86 25.77 -19.49
C GLY A 79 -2.09 24.77 -18.62
N MET A 80 -1.54 23.69 -19.20
CA MET A 80 -0.84 22.66 -18.46
C MET A 80 0.67 22.94 -18.41
N SER A 81 1.21 22.98 -17.20
CA SER A 81 2.65 23.12 -16.99
C SER A 81 3.35 21.77 -17.00
N TRP A 82 4.59 21.69 -17.52
CA TRP A 82 5.38 20.45 -17.59
C TRP A 82 5.63 19.82 -16.19
N GLN A 83 5.58 20.64 -15.14
CA GLN A 83 5.66 20.28 -13.73
C GLN A 83 4.56 19.28 -13.33
N LEU A 84 3.38 19.31 -13.97
CA LEU A 84 2.30 18.35 -13.73
C LEU A 84 2.75 16.91 -13.99
N ALA A 85 3.54 16.69 -15.05
CA ALA A 85 4.06 15.38 -15.39
C ALA A 85 5.03 14.86 -14.30
N ILE A 86 5.86 15.75 -13.73
CA ILE A 86 6.76 15.41 -12.63
C ILE A 86 5.97 15.09 -11.37
N ALA A 87 4.99 15.94 -11.02
CA ALA A 87 4.15 15.71 -9.86
C ALA A 87 3.37 14.40 -9.96
N PHE A 88 2.88 14.06 -11.16
CA PHE A 88 2.26 12.76 -11.44
C PHE A 88 3.21 11.59 -11.15
N ILE A 89 4.46 11.65 -11.62
CA ILE A 89 5.44 10.59 -11.35
C ILE A 89 5.70 10.46 -9.84
N VAL A 90 5.88 11.59 -9.15
CA VAL A 90 6.12 11.62 -7.70
C VAL A 90 4.93 11.03 -6.94
N GLY A 91 3.70 11.41 -7.30
CA GLY A 91 2.48 10.87 -6.72
C GLY A 91 2.32 9.37 -6.94
N ALA A 92 2.56 8.90 -8.17
CA ALA A 92 2.52 7.49 -8.51
C ALA A 92 3.57 6.70 -7.72
N LEU A 93 4.81 7.21 -7.64
CA LEU A 93 5.89 6.59 -6.87
C LEU A 93 5.52 6.49 -5.38
N PHE A 94 5.02 7.58 -4.79
CA PHE A 94 4.68 7.61 -3.36
C PHE A 94 3.55 6.63 -3.03
N SER A 95 2.53 6.55 -3.90
CA SER A 95 1.42 5.60 -3.77
C SER A 95 1.92 4.15 -3.87
N ALA A 96 2.79 3.84 -4.84
CA ALA A 96 3.40 2.51 -4.98
C ALA A 96 4.28 2.15 -3.76
N VAL A 97 5.09 3.08 -3.26
CA VAL A 97 5.91 2.86 -2.06
C VAL A 97 5.03 2.60 -0.84
N ALA A 98 3.98 3.39 -0.64
CA ALA A 98 3.04 3.20 0.46
C ALA A 98 2.35 1.83 0.39
N GLY A 99 1.88 1.43 -0.79
CA GLY A 99 1.26 0.13 -1.02
C GLY A 99 2.20 -1.04 -0.73
N ASN A 100 3.44 -0.99 -1.22
CA ASN A 100 4.45 -2.02 -0.98
C ASN A 100 4.85 -2.13 0.52
N ILE A 101 5.02 -1.00 1.21
CA ILE A 101 5.29 -1.00 2.67
C ILE A 101 4.10 -1.58 3.43
N GLY A 102 2.88 -1.18 3.07
CA GLY A 102 1.65 -1.68 3.66
C GLY A 102 1.53 -3.20 3.52
N MET A 103 1.72 -3.73 2.31
CA MET A 103 1.61 -5.17 2.07
C MET A 103 2.67 -5.96 2.85
N ARG A 104 3.94 -5.53 2.83
CA ARG A 104 5.02 -6.18 3.61
C ARG A 104 4.75 -6.17 5.11
N THR A 105 4.16 -5.09 5.61
CA THR A 105 3.80 -4.98 7.03
C THR A 105 2.67 -5.94 7.37
N ALA A 106 1.62 -5.99 6.53
CA ALA A 106 0.47 -6.87 6.72
C ALA A 106 0.85 -8.36 6.65
N THR A 107 1.61 -8.78 5.63
CA THR A 107 2.06 -10.17 5.45
C THR A 107 3.05 -10.63 6.53
N MET A 108 3.75 -9.70 7.18
CA MET A 108 4.59 -10.00 8.35
C MET A 108 3.77 -10.05 9.64
N ALA A 109 2.73 -9.23 9.76
CA ALA A 109 1.93 -9.10 10.97
C ALA A 109 0.87 -10.21 11.13
N ASN A 110 0.42 -10.83 10.05
CA ASN A 110 -0.64 -11.85 10.06
C ASN A 110 -0.38 -13.00 11.07
N THR A 111 0.80 -13.63 11.03
CA THR A 111 1.16 -14.73 11.92
C THR A 111 1.43 -14.29 13.34
N ARG A 112 1.98 -13.09 13.51
CA ARG A 112 2.17 -12.46 14.83
C ARG A 112 0.83 -12.15 15.49
N THR A 113 -0.17 -11.74 14.71
CA THR A 113 -1.55 -11.53 15.16
C THR A 113 -2.17 -12.86 15.60
N ALA A 114 -2.02 -13.92 14.81
CA ALA A 114 -2.51 -15.25 15.15
C ALA A 114 -1.86 -15.80 16.44
N GLU A 115 -0.54 -15.65 16.59
CA GLU A 115 0.17 -16.06 17.81
C GLU A 115 -0.22 -15.17 19.02
N GLY A 116 -0.46 -13.89 18.79
CA GLY A 116 -1.00 -12.97 19.80
C GLY A 116 -2.39 -13.39 20.27
N ALA A 117 -3.26 -13.80 19.35
CA ALA A 117 -4.63 -14.24 19.64
C ALA A 117 -4.67 -15.50 20.52
N LYS A 118 -3.67 -16.39 20.40
CA LYS A 118 -3.52 -17.55 21.31
C LYS A 118 -3.28 -17.14 22.77
N LYS A 119 -2.70 -15.96 23.01
CA LYS A 119 -2.48 -15.42 24.37
C LYS A 119 -3.70 -14.67 24.88
N SER A 120 -4.24 -13.76 24.06
CA SER A 120 -5.52 -13.11 24.32
C SER A 120 -6.03 -12.38 23.08
N LEU A 121 -7.35 -12.21 23.00
CA LEU A 121 -7.98 -11.41 21.95
C LEU A 121 -7.42 -9.98 21.90
N SER A 122 -7.26 -9.34 23.08
CA SER A 122 -6.69 -7.99 23.19
C SER A 122 -5.28 -7.90 22.62
N LYS A 123 -4.45 -8.93 22.85
CA LYS A 123 -3.10 -8.97 22.31
C LYS A 123 -3.09 -9.12 20.79
N GLY A 124 -3.90 -10.03 20.24
CA GLY A 124 -4.07 -10.17 18.78
C GLY A 124 -4.55 -8.86 18.13
N LEU A 125 -5.60 -8.25 18.69
CA LEU A 125 -6.14 -6.98 18.21
C LEU A 125 -5.11 -5.85 18.24
N THR A 126 -4.33 -5.73 19.31
CA THR A 126 -3.29 -4.69 19.42
C THR A 126 -2.24 -4.82 18.32
N ILE A 127 -1.84 -6.04 17.97
CA ILE A 127 -0.86 -6.30 16.89
C ILE A 127 -1.47 -5.94 15.53
N ALA A 128 -2.69 -6.42 15.26
CA ALA A 128 -3.40 -6.13 14.01
C ALA A 128 -3.63 -4.62 13.82
N PHE A 129 -4.11 -3.94 14.86
CA PHE A 129 -4.34 -2.50 14.83
C PHE A 129 -3.03 -1.71 14.65
N SER A 130 -1.96 -2.11 15.35
CA SER A 130 -0.65 -1.48 15.18
C SER A 130 -0.13 -1.65 13.75
N SER A 131 -0.29 -2.83 13.16
CA SER A 131 0.06 -3.09 11.75
C SER A 131 -0.75 -2.21 10.78
N GLY A 132 -2.06 -2.07 11.00
CA GLY A 132 -2.91 -1.18 10.20
C GLY A 132 -2.53 0.30 10.34
N ALA A 133 -2.17 0.73 11.56
CA ALA A 133 -1.71 2.08 11.82
C ALA A 133 -0.40 2.41 11.10
N VAL A 134 0.53 1.46 10.94
CA VAL A 134 1.74 1.65 10.12
C VAL A 134 1.37 2.06 8.69
N MET A 135 0.45 1.33 8.04
CA MET A 135 0.01 1.65 6.69
C MET A 135 -0.60 3.07 6.63
N GLY A 136 -1.51 3.39 7.55
CA GLY A 136 -2.15 4.72 7.59
C GLY A 136 -1.16 5.87 7.77
N LEU A 137 -0.22 5.72 8.70
CA LEU A 137 0.81 6.73 8.97
C LEU A 137 1.80 6.89 7.80
N VAL A 138 2.15 5.81 7.11
CA VAL A 138 3.00 5.89 5.90
C VAL A 138 2.28 6.65 4.78
N VAL A 139 1.02 6.34 4.51
CA VAL A 139 0.22 7.03 3.48
C VAL A 139 0.12 8.53 3.78
N VAL A 140 -0.25 8.89 5.01
CA VAL A 140 -0.39 10.30 5.42
C VAL A 140 0.98 10.99 5.41
N GLY A 141 2.02 10.37 5.95
CA GLY A 141 3.36 10.93 6.03
C GLY A 141 3.96 11.21 4.64
N LEU A 142 3.87 10.24 3.72
CA LEU A 142 4.30 10.43 2.34
C LEU A 142 3.44 11.46 1.61
N GLY A 143 2.12 11.44 1.80
CA GLY A 143 1.20 12.40 1.18
C GLY A 143 1.52 13.84 1.57
N VAL A 144 1.67 14.12 2.87
CA VAL A 144 1.99 15.45 3.39
C VAL A 144 3.35 15.93 2.89
N LEU A 145 4.38 15.07 2.93
CA LEU A 145 5.72 15.41 2.45
C LEU A 145 5.72 15.65 0.94
N GLY A 146 5.04 14.82 0.15
CA GLY A 146 4.95 14.96 -1.29
C GLY A 146 4.29 16.28 -1.70
N VAL A 147 3.14 16.58 -1.12
CA VAL A 147 2.41 17.84 -1.36
C VAL A 147 3.27 19.04 -0.96
N PHE A 148 3.86 19.02 0.24
CA PHE A 148 4.69 20.12 0.73
C PHE A 148 5.93 20.36 -0.15
N THR A 149 6.67 19.30 -0.48
CA THR A 149 7.88 19.40 -1.30
C THR A 149 7.57 19.91 -2.70
N LEU A 150 6.52 19.41 -3.35
CA LEU A 150 6.13 19.87 -4.69
C LEU A 150 5.65 21.32 -4.68
N TYR A 151 4.86 21.71 -3.68
CA TYR A 151 4.39 23.08 -3.53
C TYR A 151 5.55 24.07 -3.37
N ILE A 152 6.52 23.78 -2.49
CA ILE A 152 7.67 24.66 -2.29
C ILE A 152 8.61 24.67 -3.50
N ALA A 153 8.77 23.53 -4.18
CA ALA A 153 9.68 23.43 -5.33
C ALA A 153 9.18 24.22 -6.55
N PHE A 154 7.87 24.22 -6.81
CA PHE A 154 7.30 24.82 -8.01
C PHE A 154 6.50 26.10 -7.75
N ASN A 155 6.12 26.36 -6.50
CA ASN A 155 5.35 27.52 -6.05
C ASN A 155 4.05 27.76 -6.86
N ASP A 156 3.47 26.64 -7.32
CA ASP A 156 2.27 26.60 -8.15
C ASP A 156 1.31 25.52 -7.60
N PRO A 157 0.12 25.90 -7.10
CA PRO A 157 -0.89 24.96 -6.61
C PRO A 157 -1.35 23.95 -7.65
N ASP A 158 -1.36 24.31 -8.94
CA ASP A 158 -1.92 23.45 -9.99
C ASP A 158 -1.10 22.17 -10.17
N VAL A 159 0.19 22.22 -9.84
CA VAL A 159 1.10 21.06 -9.84
C VAL A 159 0.61 19.96 -8.89
N LEU A 160 -0.14 20.30 -7.83
CA LEU A 160 -0.68 19.33 -6.88
C LEU A 160 -1.77 18.44 -7.49
N PHE A 161 -2.47 18.90 -8.53
CA PHE A 161 -3.41 18.06 -9.29
C PHE A 161 -2.68 16.89 -9.95
N GLY A 162 -1.47 17.12 -10.47
CA GLY A 162 -0.61 16.07 -11.00
C GLY A 162 -0.28 15.02 -9.95
N PHE A 163 0.13 15.45 -8.74
CA PHE A 163 0.42 14.55 -7.62
C PHE A 163 -0.78 13.69 -7.22
N GLY A 164 -1.95 14.33 -7.04
CA GLY A 164 -3.19 13.63 -6.71
C GLY A 164 -3.61 12.64 -7.81
N PHE A 165 -3.46 13.02 -9.08
CA PHE A 165 -3.76 12.16 -10.21
C PHE A 165 -2.85 10.93 -10.26
N GLY A 166 -1.53 11.11 -10.07
CA GLY A 166 -0.57 10.00 -10.02
C GLY A 166 -0.84 9.04 -8.88
N ALA A 167 -1.05 9.57 -7.68
CA ALA A 167 -1.32 8.76 -6.50
C ALA A 167 -2.63 7.94 -6.64
N SER A 168 -3.68 8.60 -7.14
CA SER A 168 -5.00 7.98 -7.34
C SER A 168 -4.99 6.94 -8.46
N SER A 169 -4.20 7.15 -9.51
CA SER A 169 -4.08 6.20 -10.62
C SER A 169 -3.50 4.86 -10.15
N ILE A 170 -2.40 4.89 -9.39
CA ILE A 170 -1.83 3.68 -8.81
C ILE A 170 -2.81 3.01 -7.83
N ALA A 171 -3.46 3.81 -6.98
CA ALA A 171 -4.42 3.28 -6.01
C ALA A 171 -5.62 2.61 -6.69
N LEU A 172 -6.10 3.15 -7.81
CA LEU A 172 -7.18 2.58 -8.61
C LEU A 172 -6.81 1.18 -9.10
N PHE A 173 -5.68 1.06 -9.79
CA PHE A 173 -5.26 -0.23 -10.33
C PHE A 173 -4.95 -1.24 -9.23
N ALA A 174 -4.26 -0.83 -8.16
CA ALA A 174 -3.94 -1.72 -7.04
C ALA A 174 -5.22 -2.25 -6.36
N ARG A 175 -6.26 -1.41 -6.22
CA ARG A 175 -7.53 -1.81 -5.61
C ARG A 175 -8.35 -2.70 -6.53
N VAL A 176 -8.38 -2.41 -7.83
CA VAL A 176 -9.13 -3.20 -8.82
C VAL A 176 -8.43 -4.53 -9.08
N GLY A 177 -7.14 -4.50 -9.40
CA GLY A 177 -6.31 -5.69 -9.65
C GLY A 177 -6.27 -6.62 -8.44
N GLY A 178 -5.91 -6.08 -7.28
CA GLY A 178 -5.93 -6.83 -6.02
C GLY A 178 -7.33 -7.30 -5.63
N GLY A 179 -8.37 -6.51 -5.89
CA GLY A 179 -9.77 -6.87 -5.65
C GLY A 179 -10.23 -8.05 -6.49
N ILE A 180 -9.90 -8.06 -7.80
CA ILE A 180 -10.19 -9.18 -8.70
C ILE A 180 -9.43 -10.43 -8.24
N TYR A 181 -8.14 -10.30 -7.92
CA TYR A 181 -7.31 -11.40 -7.46
C TYR A 181 -7.90 -12.05 -6.20
N THR A 182 -8.11 -11.27 -5.13
CA THR A 182 -8.58 -11.80 -3.86
C THR A 182 -10.02 -12.32 -3.94
N LYS A 183 -10.91 -11.66 -4.68
CA LYS A 183 -12.31 -12.10 -4.76
C LYS A 183 -12.53 -13.32 -5.64
N SER A 184 -11.70 -13.52 -6.65
CA SER A 184 -11.74 -14.75 -7.43
C SER A 184 -11.31 -15.96 -6.58
N ALA A 185 -10.29 -15.79 -5.73
CA ALA A 185 -9.82 -16.81 -4.81
C ALA A 185 -10.86 -17.10 -3.70
N ASP A 186 -11.35 -16.06 -3.04
CA ASP A 186 -12.36 -16.11 -1.96
C ASP A 186 -13.61 -16.88 -2.40
N VAL A 187 -14.22 -16.50 -3.53
CA VAL A 187 -15.43 -17.15 -4.05
C VAL A 187 -15.16 -18.61 -4.45
N GLY A 188 -14.02 -18.91 -5.08
CA GLY A 188 -13.66 -20.27 -5.47
C GLY A 188 -13.41 -21.18 -4.26
N ALA A 189 -12.69 -20.68 -3.27
CA ALA A 189 -12.36 -21.40 -2.05
C ALA A 189 -13.63 -21.73 -1.24
N ASP A 190 -14.50 -20.74 -1.05
CA ASP A 190 -15.69 -20.88 -0.22
C ASP A 190 -16.77 -21.76 -0.87
N LEU A 191 -17.01 -21.61 -2.17
CA LEU A 191 -18.04 -22.42 -2.85
C LEU A 191 -17.66 -23.90 -2.86
N VAL A 192 -16.46 -24.23 -3.33
CA VAL A 192 -16.04 -25.64 -3.43
C VAL A 192 -15.77 -26.22 -2.04
N GLY A 193 -15.14 -25.45 -1.15
CA GLY A 193 -14.80 -25.92 0.20
C GLY A 193 -16.04 -26.12 1.07
N LYS A 194 -16.82 -25.05 1.30
CA LYS A 194 -17.90 -25.05 2.29
C LYS A 194 -19.18 -25.66 1.74
N VAL A 195 -19.53 -25.38 0.48
CA VAL A 195 -20.83 -25.77 -0.09
C VAL A 195 -20.78 -27.16 -0.73
N GLU A 196 -19.74 -27.46 -1.52
CA GLU A 196 -19.67 -28.74 -2.24
C GLU A 196 -19.00 -29.85 -1.40
N ALA A 197 -17.82 -29.56 -0.84
CA ALA A 197 -17.03 -30.56 -0.11
C ALA A 197 -17.36 -30.65 1.38
N GLY A 198 -18.05 -29.66 1.94
CA GLY A 198 -18.41 -29.60 3.37
C GLY A 198 -17.22 -29.52 4.32
N ILE A 199 -16.08 -28.99 3.86
CA ILE A 199 -14.90 -28.75 4.70
C ILE A 199 -14.94 -27.35 5.33
N PRO A 200 -14.27 -27.13 6.48
CA PRO A 200 -14.18 -25.81 7.11
C PRO A 200 -13.62 -24.72 6.18
N GLU A 201 -13.94 -23.48 6.49
CA GLU A 201 -13.31 -22.30 5.90
C GLU A 201 -11.80 -22.28 6.22
N ASP A 202 -10.99 -21.80 5.27
CA ASP A 202 -9.53 -21.79 5.34
C ASP A 202 -8.86 -23.17 5.60
N ASP A 203 -9.54 -24.27 5.23
CA ASP A 203 -8.99 -25.61 5.42
C ASP A 203 -7.75 -25.87 4.52
N PRO A 204 -6.64 -26.38 5.06
CA PRO A 204 -5.39 -26.58 4.32
C PRO A 204 -5.50 -27.59 3.17
N ARG A 205 -6.57 -28.38 3.08
CA ARG A 205 -6.84 -29.29 1.95
C ARG A 205 -7.35 -28.56 0.72
N ASN A 206 -7.85 -27.33 0.87
CA ASN A 206 -8.37 -26.54 -0.23
C ASN A 206 -7.22 -25.77 -0.91
N PRO A 207 -6.92 -26.06 -2.20
CA PRO A 207 -5.78 -25.46 -2.89
C PRO A 207 -5.94 -23.95 -3.13
N ALA A 208 -7.14 -23.40 -3.00
CA ALA A 208 -7.41 -21.99 -3.23
C ALA A 208 -7.09 -21.10 -2.01
N VAL A 209 -6.88 -21.66 -0.81
CA VAL A 209 -6.79 -20.89 0.46
C VAL A 209 -5.53 -20.02 0.58
N ILE A 210 -4.46 -20.34 -0.15
CA ILE A 210 -3.24 -19.50 -0.15
C ILE A 210 -3.38 -18.28 -1.08
N ALA A 211 -4.24 -18.37 -2.10
CA ALA A 211 -4.45 -17.30 -3.07
C ALA A 211 -5.32 -16.19 -2.47
#